data_AF-A0A937W801-F1
#
_entry.id   AF-A0A937W801-F1
#
_cell.length_a   1.000
_cell.length_b   1.000
_cell.length_c   1.000
_cell.angle_alpha   90.00
_cell.angle_beta   90.00
_cell.angle_gamma   90.00
#
_symmetry.space_group_name_H-M   'P 1'
#
loop_
_entity.id
_entity.type
_entity.pdbx_description
1 polymer ?
#
loop_
_entity_poly.entity_id
_entity_poly.type
_entity_poly.pdbx_seq_one_letter_code
_entity_poly.pdbx_strand_id
1 'polypeptide(L)'
;MTSTAVSTITGQQRAVRVTSNTPINWATQRGFYLDLPEPGERQVSDSILRNGRLVFSTLIPNTEPCSFGGRSFVFALDVRGGIRPDAPFFDVNLDRILGSADMLTVNGQPASINAVESPGGMGIVGTPGIQISGTVDTSYWSGSDGQVAAVVQDLGAGPIGRQAWRRITQ
;
A
#
# COMPACT_ATOMS: atom_id res chain seq x y z
N MET A 1 13.20 14.04 11.86
CA MET A 1 12.43 12.88 11.37
C MET A 1 13.30 12.11 10.38
N THR A 2 13.05 10.82 10.15
CA THR A 2 13.72 10.03 9.11
C THR A 2 12.99 10.19 7.78
N SER A 3 13.73 10.46 6.70
CA SER A 3 13.15 10.45 5.35
C SER A 3 13.06 9.01 4.84
N THR A 4 11.87 8.62 4.39
CA THR A 4 11.68 7.41 3.61
C THR A 4 11.62 7.80 2.13
N ALA A 5 12.60 7.34 1.34
CA ALA A 5 12.61 7.59 -0.11
C ALA A 5 11.66 6.63 -0.82
N VAL A 6 10.98 7.08 -1.88
CA VAL A 6 10.09 6.27 -2.74
C VAL A 6 10.72 6.14 -4.12
N SER A 7 10.75 4.93 -4.67
CA SER A 7 11.16 4.68 -6.06
C SER A 7 10.04 3.99 -6.83
N THR A 8 9.62 4.60 -7.94
CA THR A 8 8.61 4.04 -8.86
C THR A 8 9.28 3.15 -9.90
N ILE A 9 8.75 1.94 -10.08
CA ILE A 9 9.24 0.94 -11.03
C ILE A 9 8.11 0.65 -12.02
N THR A 10 8.43 0.79 -13.31
CA THR A 10 7.52 0.59 -14.45
C THR A 10 7.93 -0.62 -15.28
N GLY A 11 7.02 -1.20 -16.06
CA GLY A 11 7.29 -2.37 -16.92
C GLY A 11 6.91 -3.73 -16.29
N GLN A 12 6.35 -3.70 -15.09
CA GLN A 12 5.59 -4.81 -14.51
C GLN A 12 4.12 -4.76 -15.01
N GLN A 13 3.31 -5.79 -14.73
CA GLN A 13 1.87 -5.79 -15.09
C GLN A 13 1.10 -4.60 -14.48
N ARG A 14 1.63 -4.02 -13.39
CA ARG A 14 1.15 -2.78 -12.74
C ARG A 14 2.37 -1.96 -12.34
N ALA A 15 2.28 -0.63 -12.31
CA ALA A 15 3.37 0.16 -11.73
C ALA A 15 3.45 -0.12 -10.22
N VAL A 16 4.68 -0.23 -9.72
CA VAL A 16 4.93 -0.55 -8.31
C VAL A 16 5.91 0.45 -7.71
N ARG A 17 5.91 0.55 -6.39
CA ARG A 17 6.85 1.38 -5.65
C ARG A 17 7.52 0.61 -4.53
N VAL A 18 8.78 0.95 -4.30
CA VAL A 18 9.58 0.46 -3.20
C VAL A 18 10.05 1.65 -2.39
N THR A 19 9.89 1.57 -1.07
CA THR A 19 10.43 2.56 -0.15
C THR A 19 11.79 2.16 0.40
N SER A 20 12.60 3.14 0.84
CA SER A 20 13.86 2.86 1.53
C SER A 20 13.64 2.02 2.80
N ASN A 21 14.67 1.28 3.20
CA ASN A 21 14.68 0.49 4.44
C ASN A 21 15.65 1.09 5.46
N THR A 22 15.52 2.39 5.70
CA THR A 22 16.39 3.12 6.62
C THR A 22 15.73 3.14 8.00
N PRO A 23 16.30 2.46 9.02
CA PRO A 23 15.69 2.40 10.34
C PRO A 23 15.72 3.76 11.05
N ILE A 24 14.73 3.99 11.90
CA ILE A 24 14.66 5.20 12.74
C ILE A 24 15.59 5.03 13.95
N ASN A 25 16.46 6.01 14.17
CA ASN A 25 17.20 6.17 15.41
C ASN A 25 16.34 6.93 16.43
N TRP A 26 15.63 6.20 17.28
CA TRP A 26 14.73 6.76 18.30
C TRP A 26 15.42 7.60 19.39
N ALA A 27 16.73 7.51 19.55
CA ALA A 27 17.45 8.39 20.48
C ALA A 27 17.52 9.84 19.98
N THR A 28 17.52 10.03 18.66
CA THR A 28 17.74 11.34 18.03
C THR A 28 16.57 11.81 17.16
N GLN A 29 15.74 10.88 16.70
CA GLN A 29 14.61 11.13 15.82
C GLN A 29 13.29 10.95 16.56
N ARG A 30 12.20 11.46 15.98
CA ARG A 30 10.85 11.47 16.58
C ARG A 30 9.79 10.79 15.70
N GLY A 31 10.22 10.16 14.61
CA GLY A 31 9.33 9.58 13.61
C GLY A 31 9.93 9.67 12.21
N PHE A 32 9.11 9.30 11.22
CA PHE A 32 9.44 9.29 9.82
C PHE A 32 8.47 10.14 9.01
N TYR A 33 8.85 10.44 7.77
CA TYR A 33 7.98 11.03 6.78
C TYR A 33 8.27 10.40 5.41
N LEU A 34 7.27 10.46 4.53
CA LEU A 34 7.33 9.94 3.18
C LEU A 34 7.01 11.09 2.23
N ASP A 35 7.97 11.45 1.38
CA ASP A 35 7.71 12.37 0.27
C ASP A 35 7.12 11.57 -0.89
N LEU A 36 5.91 11.94 -1.31
CA LEU A 36 5.25 11.31 -2.45
C LEU A 36 5.87 11.86 -3.75
N PRO A 37 6.29 11.00 -4.69
CA PRO A 37 7.19 11.41 -5.76
C PRO A 37 6.48 12.14 -6.91
N GLU A 38 5.15 11.98 -7.05
CA GLU A 38 4.41 12.56 -8.16
C GLU A 38 3.83 13.94 -7.77
N PRO A 39 3.86 14.94 -8.69
CA PRO A 39 3.30 16.26 -8.42
C PRO A 39 1.81 16.21 -8.04
N GLY A 40 1.48 16.84 -6.90
CA GLY A 40 0.11 16.88 -6.40
C GLY A 40 -0.39 15.56 -5.81
N GLU A 41 0.46 14.53 -5.73
CA GLU A 41 0.13 13.29 -5.06
C GLU A 41 -0.11 13.51 -3.57
N ARG A 42 -1.19 12.94 -3.04
CA ARG A 42 -1.63 13.17 -1.65
C ARG A 42 -2.42 11.99 -1.11
N GLN A 43 -2.29 11.77 0.20
CA GLN A 43 -3.18 10.90 0.94
C GLN A 43 -4.39 11.73 1.42
N VAL A 44 -5.59 11.33 1.02
CA VAL A 44 -6.85 11.99 1.45
C VAL A 44 -7.86 11.02 2.04
N SER A 45 -7.55 9.73 2.05
CA SER A 45 -8.37 8.68 2.63
C SER A 45 -7.85 8.27 4.01
N ASP A 46 -8.70 7.64 4.81
CA ASP A 46 -8.28 7.09 6.09
C ASP A 46 -7.26 5.98 5.89
N SER A 47 -6.25 5.95 6.76
CA SER A 47 -5.28 4.87 6.84
C SER A 47 -5.80 3.73 7.70
N ILE A 48 -5.39 2.51 7.37
CA ILE A 48 -5.67 1.30 8.14
C ILE A 48 -4.39 0.90 8.87
N LEU A 49 -4.47 0.79 10.19
CA LEU A 49 -3.40 0.27 11.03
C LEU A 49 -3.79 -1.09 11.57
N ARG A 50 -3.07 -2.15 11.18
CA ARG A 50 -3.31 -3.51 11.67
C ARG A 50 -2.01 -4.32 11.74
N ASN A 51 -1.79 -5.04 12.83
CA ASN A 51 -0.61 -5.90 13.02
C ASN A 51 0.74 -5.20 12.75
N GLY A 52 0.82 -3.90 13.09
CA GLY A 52 2.01 -3.08 12.82
C GLY A 52 2.18 -2.66 11.35
N ARG A 53 1.23 -3.00 10.48
CA ARG A 53 1.16 -2.55 9.07
C ARG A 53 0.26 -1.34 8.95
N LEU A 54 0.80 -0.26 8.41
CA LEU A 54 0.09 0.95 8.03
C LEU A 54 -0.21 0.88 6.53
N VAL A 55 -1.48 0.72 6.16
CA VAL A 55 -1.96 0.68 4.78
C VAL A 55 -2.76 1.93 4.48
N PHE A 56 -2.48 2.59 3.36
CA PHE A 56 -3.20 3.79 2.95
C PHE A 56 -3.16 3.94 1.43
N SER A 57 -4.16 4.60 0.87
CA SER A 57 -4.12 5.00 -0.54
C SER A 57 -3.69 6.44 -0.70
N THR A 58 -3.02 6.71 -1.80
CA THR A 58 -2.74 8.06 -2.30
C THR A 58 -3.48 8.26 -3.60
N LEU A 59 -3.81 9.52 -3.92
CA LEU A 59 -4.32 9.90 -5.22
C LEU A 59 -3.34 10.85 -5.90
N ILE A 60 -3.17 10.64 -7.20
CA ILE A 60 -2.46 11.50 -8.13
C ILE A 60 -3.54 12.12 -9.01
N PRO A 61 -3.79 13.44 -8.90
CA PRO A 61 -4.81 14.10 -9.69
C PRO A 61 -4.46 14.06 -11.18
N ASN A 62 -5.47 14.00 -12.04
CA ASN A 62 -5.26 14.26 -13.46
C ASN A 62 -4.91 15.75 -13.65
N THR A 63 -3.96 16.06 -14.53
CA THR A 63 -3.58 17.42 -14.87
C THR A 63 -4.57 18.08 -15.83
N GLU A 64 -5.40 17.28 -16.53
CA GLU A 64 -6.40 17.78 -17.47
C GLU A 64 -7.71 18.15 -16.74
N PRO A 65 -8.13 19.44 -16.73
CA PRO A 65 -9.21 19.96 -15.86
C PRO A 65 -10.59 19.32 -16.04
N CYS A 66 -10.84 18.68 -17.19
CA CYS A 66 -12.12 18.06 -17.54
C CYS A 66 -12.04 16.54 -17.61
N SER A 67 -10.86 15.95 -17.41
CA SER A 67 -10.74 14.49 -17.38
C SER A 67 -11.20 13.96 -16.04
N PHE A 68 -12.05 12.94 -16.07
CA PHE A 68 -12.45 12.25 -14.85
C PHE A 68 -11.28 11.39 -14.31
N GLY A 69 -11.24 11.23 -12.99
CA GLY A 69 -10.32 10.31 -12.33
C GLY A 69 -8.93 10.88 -12.05
N GLY A 70 -7.94 10.00 -12.16
CA GLY A 70 -6.56 10.21 -11.70
C GLY A 70 -5.88 8.85 -11.64
N ARG A 71 -4.80 8.73 -10.89
CA ARG A 71 -4.19 7.43 -10.57
C ARG A 71 -4.08 7.30 -9.07
N SER A 72 -3.96 6.10 -8.55
CA SER A 72 -3.74 5.90 -7.12
C SER A 72 -2.72 4.81 -6.86
N PHE A 73 -2.02 4.93 -5.75
CA PHE A 73 -1.20 3.87 -5.20
C PHE A 73 -1.78 3.46 -3.86
N VAL A 74 -1.75 2.16 -3.55
CA VAL A 74 -1.98 1.68 -2.19
C VAL A 74 -0.63 1.30 -1.62
N PHE A 75 -0.25 1.97 -0.53
CA PHE A 75 0.98 1.77 0.22
C PHE A 75 0.76 0.84 1.40
N ALA A 76 1.83 0.15 1.79
CA ALA A 76 1.96 -0.60 3.02
C ALA A 76 3.32 -0.33 3.65
N LEU A 77 3.35 0.03 4.93
CA LEU A 77 4.56 0.31 5.69
C LEU A 77 4.53 -0.39 7.05
N ASP A 78 5.71 -0.65 7.63
CA ASP A 78 5.80 -0.91 9.06
C ASP A 78 5.61 0.41 9.82
N VAL A 79 4.57 0.50 10.64
CA VAL A 79 4.22 1.71 11.40
C VAL A 79 5.34 2.15 12.35
N ARG A 80 6.19 1.22 12.81
CA ARG A 80 7.26 1.49 13.77
C ARG A 80 8.47 2.14 13.12
N GLY A 81 8.60 2.08 11.81
CA GLY A 81 9.80 2.57 11.11
C GLY A 81 9.49 3.43 9.90
N GLY A 82 8.28 3.38 9.36
CA GLY A 82 7.98 3.96 8.05
C GLY A 82 8.76 3.30 6.93
N ILE A 83 9.15 2.04 7.13
CA ILE A 83 9.96 1.25 6.21
C ILE A 83 9.09 0.22 5.52
N ARG A 84 9.57 -0.30 4.39
CA ARG A 84 8.94 -1.44 3.72
C ARG A 84 9.00 -2.70 4.63
N PRO A 85 8.03 -3.62 4.54
CA PRO A 85 8.15 -4.94 5.14
C PRO A 85 9.34 -5.73 4.59
N ASP A 86 9.90 -6.65 5.40
CA ASP A 86 11.00 -7.53 4.95
C ASP A 86 10.50 -8.65 4.02
N ALA A 87 9.30 -9.18 4.30
CA ALA A 87 8.63 -10.19 3.49
C ALA A 87 7.82 -9.53 2.35
N PRO A 88 7.50 -10.25 1.26
CA PRO A 88 6.61 -9.77 0.22
C PRO A 88 5.25 -9.38 0.79
N PHE A 89 4.78 -8.18 0.46
CA PHE A 89 3.51 -7.67 1.00
C PHE A 89 2.36 -7.77 0.00
N PHE A 90 2.60 -7.48 -1.28
CA PHE A 90 1.61 -7.55 -2.35
C PHE A 90 1.96 -8.68 -3.32
N ASP A 91 0.94 -9.42 -3.75
CA ASP A 91 1.05 -10.37 -4.86
C ASP A 91 1.01 -9.56 -6.17
N VAL A 92 2.17 -9.38 -6.78
CA VAL A 92 2.34 -8.55 -7.98
C VAL A 92 2.39 -9.37 -9.25
N ASN A 93 2.72 -10.66 -9.15
CA ASN A 93 2.73 -11.59 -10.29
C ASN A 93 1.36 -12.27 -10.51
N LEU A 94 0.42 -12.09 -9.58
CA LEU A 94 -0.97 -12.55 -9.60
C LEU A 94 -1.15 -14.07 -9.56
N ASP A 95 -0.20 -14.79 -8.95
CA ASP A 95 -0.29 -16.24 -8.77
C ASP A 95 -0.96 -16.67 -7.45
N ARG A 96 -1.36 -15.70 -6.61
CA ARG A 96 -1.95 -15.87 -5.27
C ARG A 96 -1.01 -16.43 -4.21
N ILE A 97 0.29 -16.44 -4.47
CA ILE A 97 1.34 -16.93 -3.57
C ILE A 97 2.31 -15.79 -3.32
N LEU A 98 2.34 -15.27 -2.09
CA LEU A 98 3.35 -14.29 -1.70
C LEU A 98 4.72 -14.96 -1.58
N GLY A 99 5.62 -14.65 -2.52
CA GLY A 99 6.92 -15.29 -2.61
C GLY A 99 8.02 -14.38 -3.14
N SER A 100 9.18 -14.97 -3.44
CA SER A 100 10.33 -14.24 -4.00
C SER A 100 10.04 -13.61 -5.36
N ALA A 101 9.07 -14.15 -6.10
CA ALA A 101 8.60 -13.58 -7.36
C ALA A 101 7.87 -12.23 -7.17
N ASP A 102 7.44 -11.91 -5.95
CA ASP A 102 6.80 -10.64 -5.59
C ASP A 102 7.78 -9.61 -5.00
N MET A 103 9.07 -9.90 -5.07
CA MET A 103 10.13 -8.99 -4.63
C MET A 103 10.88 -8.41 -5.82
N LEU A 104 11.44 -7.23 -5.63
CA LEU A 104 12.38 -6.63 -6.57
C LEU A 104 13.80 -6.74 -6.05
N THR A 105 14.77 -6.60 -6.94
CA THR A 105 16.16 -6.37 -6.56
C THR A 105 16.47 -4.89 -6.67
N VAL A 106 16.76 -4.24 -5.54
CA VAL A 106 17.16 -2.82 -5.48
C VAL A 106 18.57 -2.76 -4.91
N ASN A 107 19.51 -2.17 -5.65
CA ASN A 107 20.93 -2.11 -5.27
C ASN A 107 21.55 -3.48 -4.94
N GLY A 108 21.16 -4.51 -5.69
CA GLY A 108 21.66 -5.89 -5.50
C GLY A 108 21.09 -6.62 -4.28
N GLN A 109 20.10 -6.04 -3.58
CA GLN A 109 19.43 -6.67 -2.44
C GLN A 109 17.93 -6.89 -2.72
N PRO A 110 17.34 -7.99 -2.24
CA PRO A 110 15.90 -8.18 -2.28
C PRO A 110 15.17 -7.04 -1.53
N ALA A 111 14.11 -6.54 -2.14
CA ALA A 111 13.28 -5.49 -1.59
C ALA A 111 11.81 -5.82 -1.82
N SER A 112 11.03 -5.84 -0.74
CA SER A 112 9.59 -6.01 -0.82
C SER A 112 8.95 -4.81 -1.54
N ILE A 113 8.05 -5.11 -2.47
CA ILE A 113 7.17 -4.12 -3.07
C ILE A 113 6.14 -3.72 -2.03
N ASN A 114 6.05 -2.42 -1.77
CA ASN A 114 5.22 -1.92 -0.68
C ASN A 114 4.34 -0.74 -1.09
N ALA A 115 4.26 -0.46 -2.39
CA ALA A 115 3.09 0.19 -2.97
C ALA A 115 2.82 -0.36 -4.37
N VAL A 116 1.55 -0.46 -4.74
CA VAL A 116 1.16 -0.86 -6.10
C VAL A 116 0.07 0.09 -6.62
N GLU A 117 0.14 0.39 -7.91
CA GLU A 117 -0.82 1.25 -8.59
C GLU A 117 -2.19 0.55 -8.68
N SER A 118 -3.26 1.35 -8.66
CA SER A 118 -4.62 0.89 -8.91
C SER A 118 -4.69 0.08 -10.22
N PRO A 119 -5.22 -1.15 -10.19
CA PRO A 119 -5.24 -2.02 -11.37
C PRO A 119 -6.09 -1.45 -12.50
N GLY A 120 -5.85 -1.86 -13.74
CA GLY A 120 -6.83 -1.75 -14.83
C GLY A 120 -7.31 -0.35 -15.19
N GLY A 121 -6.61 0.71 -14.75
CA GLY A 121 -7.07 2.09 -14.98
C GLY A 121 -8.25 2.53 -14.10
N MET A 122 -8.47 1.85 -12.97
CA MET A 122 -9.56 2.13 -12.02
C MET A 122 -9.58 3.54 -11.42
N GLY A 123 -8.50 4.28 -11.63
CA GLY A 123 -8.38 5.67 -11.27
C GLY A 123 -8.07 5.87 -9.79
N ILE A 124 -8.85 6.72 -9.13
CA ILE A 124 -8.65 7.04 -7.71
C ILE A 124 -9.32 5.97 -6.85
N VAL A 125 -8.54 5.34 -5.97
CA VAL A 125 -9.01 4.34 -5.02
C VAL A 125 -9.14 4.95 -3.62
N GLY A 126 -10.28 4.73 -2.98
CA GLY A 126 -10.52 5.13 -1.58
C GLY A 126 -9.80 4.24 -0.56
N THR A 127 -10.20 4.30 0.71
CA THR A 127 -9.66 3.40 1.74
C THR A 127 -9.99 1.93 1.38
N PRO A 128 -8.99 1.05 1.22
CA PRO A 128 -9.22 -0.36 0.90
C PRO A 128 -10.11 -1.07 1.93
N GLY A 129 -11.06 -1.88 1.47
CA GLY A 129 -11.72 -2.86 2.33
C GLY A 129 -10.80 -4.08 2.50
N ILE A 130 -10.66 -4.63 3.71
CA ILE A 130 -9.74 -5.74 3.95
C ILE A 130 -10.51 -6.94 4.50
N GLN A 131 -10.40 -8.08 3.80
CA GLN A 131 -10.84 -9.38 4.27
C GLN A 131 -9.64 -10.19 4.76
N ILE A 132 -9.78 -10.70 5.98
CA ILE A 132 -8.73 -11.43 6.67
C ILE A 132 -9.00 -12.92 6.53
N SER A 133 -8.03 -13.68 6.02
CA SER A 133 -8.18 -15.13 5.78
C SER A 133 -7.29 -16.00 6.68
N GLY A 134 -6.27 -15.40 7.32
CA GLY A 134 -5.36 -16.11 8.23
C GLY A 134 -4.15 -16.78 7.56
N THR A 135 -4.16 -16.91 6.23
CA THR A 135 -2.99 -17.32 5.43
C THR A 135 -2.49 -16.17 4.58
N VAL A 136 -3.36 -15.65 3.70
CA VAL A 136 -3.12 -14.44 2.91
C VAL A 136 -4.38 -13.59 2.94
N ASP A 137 -4.24 -12.29 3.11
CA ASP A 137 -5.37 -11.37 3.20
C ASP A 137 -5.74 -10.84 1.81
N THR A 138 -7.03 -10.53 1.62
CA THR A 138 -7.52 -9.94 0.37
C THR A 138 -7.97 -8.52 0.64
N SER A 139 -7.42 -7.57 -0.08
CA SER A 139 -7.90 -6.19 -0.09
C SER A 139 -8.80 -5.93 -1.29
N TYR A 140 -9.89 -5.21 -1.08
CA TYR A 140 -10.89 -4.84 -2.07
C TYR A 140 -10.86 -3.33 -2.28
N TRP A 141 -10.60 -2.92 -3.51
CA TRP A 141 -10.33 -1.54 -3.87
C TRP A 141 -11.44 -1.04 -4.79
N SER A 142 -12.18 -0.04 -4.36
CA SER A 142 -13.20 0.62 -5.18
C SER A 142 -12.59 1.81 -5.91
N GLY A 143 -12.61 1.77 -7.25
CA GLY A 143 -12.11 2.82 -8.12
C GLY A 143 -13.15 3.90 -8.42
N SER A 144 -12.68 5.07 -8.81
CA SER A 144 -13.51 6.19 -9.27
C SER A 144 -14.26 5.90 -10.58
N ASP A 145 -13.86 4.87 -11.31
CA ASP A 145 -14.54 4.38 -12.52
C ASP A 145 -15.70 3.41 -12.22
N GLY A 146 -15.92 3.07 -10.94
CA GLY A 146 -16.95 2.14 -10.49
C GLY A 146 -16.53 0.67 -10.48
N GLN A 147 -15.31 0.34 -10.90
CA GLN A 147 -14.78 -1.02 -10.81
C GLN A 147 -14.33 -1.35 -9.38
N VAL A 148 -14.22 -2.65 -9.10
CA VAL A 148 -13.65 -3.17 -7.85
C VAL A 148 -12.57 -4.19 -8.19
N ALA A 149 -11.38 -4.02 -7.61
CA ALA A 149 -10.29 -4.98 -7.71
C ALA A 149 -10.09 -5.71 -6.38
N ALA A 150 -9.77 -7.00 -6.46
CA ALA A 150 -9.25 -7.78 -5.34
C ALA A 150 -7.72 -7.88 -5.49
N VAL A 151 -6.99 -7.49 -4.45
CA VAL A 151 -5.53 -7.53 -4.39
C VAL A 151 -5.11 -8.35 -3.19
N VAL A 152 -4.36 -9.42 -3.46
CA VAL A 152 -3.83 -10.33 -2.44
C VAL A 152 -2.64 -9.65 -1.74
N GLN A 153 -2.63 -9.69 -0.41
CA GLN A 153 -1.64 -9.02 0.41
C GLN A 153 -1.41 -9.72 1.76
N ASP A 154 -0.35 -9.35 2.50
CA ASP A 154 -0.09 -9.89 3.85
C ASP A 154 0.02 -8.80 4.92
N LEU A 155 -1.01 -8.70 5.78
CA LEU A 155 -0.97 -7.82 6.95
C LEU A 155 -0.26 -8.46 8.15
N GLY A 156 0.24 -9.67 8.03
CA GLY A 156 0.82 -10.49 9.09
C GLY A 156 -0.24 -11.26 9.88
N ALA A 157 0.22 -12.31 10.57
CA ALA A 157 -0.62 -13.10 11.46
C ALA A 157 -1.17 -12.24 12.61
N GLY A 158 -2.47 -12.36 12.87
CA GLY A 158 -3.12 -11.70 14.00
C GLY A 158 -4.51 -12.30 14.24
N PRO A 159 -5.25 -11.77 15.22
CA PRO A 159 -6.59 -12.26 15.54
C PRO A 159 -7.49 -12.26 14.29
N ILE A 160 -8.06 -13.43 13.98
CA ILE A 160 -9.04 -13.63 12.92
C ILE A 160 -10.46 -13.53 13.48
N GLY A 161 -11.44 -13.19 12.65
CA GLY A 161 -12.84 -13.05 13.04
C GLY A 161 -13.24 -11.65 13.51
N ARG A 162 -14.43 -11.53 14.10
CA ARG A 162 -15.00 -10.24 14.53
C ARG A 162 -14.26 -9.71 15.76
N GLN A 163 -13.44 -8.69 15.56
CA GLN A 163 -12.67 -8.04 16.64
C GLN A 163 -13.40 -6.84 17.27
N ALA A 164 -14.51 -6.37 16.67
CA ALA A 164 -15.35 -5.31 17.22
C ALA A 164 -16.82 -5.46 16.77
N TRP A 165 -17.75 -4.93 17.56
CA TRP A 165 -19.14 -4.72 17.17
C TRP A 165 -19.48 -3.24 17.27
N ARG A 166 -20.33 -2.76 16.36
CA ARG A 166 -20.99 -1.47 16.48
C ARG A 166 -22.49 -1.72 16.45
N ARG A 167 -23.19 -1.27 17.49
CA ARG A 167 -24.65 -1.27 17.51
C ARG A 167 -25.13 -0.06 16.73
N ILE A 168 -26.01 -0.29 15.76
CA ILE A 168 -26.80 0.76 15.13
C ILE A 168 -28.11 0.78 15.91
N THR A 169 -28.33 1.85 16.67
CA THR A 169 -29.64 2.09 17.29
C THR A 169 -30.56 2.67 16.24
N GLN A 170 -31.75 2.08 16.15
CA GLN A 170 -32.87 2.58 15.35
C GLN A 170 -33.63 3.64 16.12
#